data_AF-A0A6J1W4A0-F1
#
_entry.id   AF-A0A6J1W4A0-F1
#
_cell.length_a   1.000
_cell.length_b   1.000
_cell.length_c   1.000
_cell.angle_alpha   90.00
_cell.angle_beta   90.00
_cell.angle_gamma   90.00
#
_symmetry.space_group_name_H-M   'P 1'
#
loop_
_entity.id
_entity.type
_entity.pdbx_description
1 polymer ?
#
loop_
_entity_poly.entity_id
_entity_poly.type
_entity_poly.pdbx_seq_one_letter_code
_entity_poly.pdbx_strand_id
1 'polypeptide(L)'
;MLNEATIAEALHTLGRSASGMERVYLHLSLSDRLLSDVHVLSRYIHLEKLDLSYNKISDLSFISYMPYLLELDVSHNALTTYFDFRPPKNLQ
;
A
#
# COMPACT_ATOMS: atom_id res chain seq x y z
N MET A 1 -12.73 -4.19 -7.18
CA MET A 1 -12.62 -3.47 -5.89
C MET A 1 -11.88 -4.37 -4.92
N LEU A 2 -10.86 -3.87 -4.24
CA LEU A 2 -10.10 -4.64 -3.27
C LEU A 2 -10.94 -4.86 -2.00
N ASN A 3 -10.90 -6.07 -1.41
CA ASN A 3 -11.63 -6.43 -0.19
C ASN A 3 -10.70 -6.93 0.93
N GLU A 4 -11.20 -6.99 2.16
CA GLU A 4 -10.40 -7.37 3.34
C GLU A 4 -9.87 -8.80 3.29
N ALA A 5 -10.62 -9.76 2.71
CA ALA A 5 -10.18 -11.14 2.57
C ALA A 5 -8.93 -11.26 1.67
N THR A 6 -8.98 -10.62 0.50
CA THR A 6 -7.85 -10.58 -0.45
C THR A 6 -6.63 -9.88 0.14
N ILE A 7 -6.83 -8.88 1.00
CA ILE A 7 -5.74 -8.22 1.72
C ILE A 7 -5.15 -9.17 2.77
N ALA A 8 -5.98 -9.83 3.57
CA ALA A 8 -5.53 -10.75 4.61
C ALA A 8 -4.66 -11.90 4.05
N GLU A 9 -5.00 -12.41 2.87
CA GLU A 9 -4.23 -13.45 2.18
C GLU A 9 -2.89 -12.94 1.62
N ALA A 10 -2.80 -11.64 1.35
CA ALA A 10 -1.64 -11.00 0.73
C ALA A 10 -0.72 -10.29 1.72
N LEU A 11 -1.16 -10.10 2.96
CA LEU A 11 -0.34 -9.56 4.04
C LEU A 11 0.71 -10.58 4.46
N HIS A 12 1.95 -10.12 4.58
CA HIS A 12 3.04 -10.96 5.03
C HIS A 12 4.07 -10.16 5.82
N THR A 13 5.04 -10.88 6.38
CA THR A 13 6.07 -10.34 7.28
C THR A 13 5.49 -9.77 8.57
N LEU A 14 5.56 -10.57 9.64
CA LEU A 14 5.22 -10.09 10.98
C LEU A 14 6.36 -9.26 11.56
N GLY A 15 6.02 -8.07 12.04
CA GLY A 15 6.92 -7.18 12.75
C GLY A 15 6.25 -6.55 13.96
N ARG A 16 6.87 -5.48 14.46
CA ARG A 16 6.32 -4.67 15.55
C ARG A 16 5.78 -3.37 14.98
N SER A 17 4.68 -2.87 15.53
CA SER A 17 4.22 -1.51 15.24
C SER A 17 5.25 -0.48 15.68
N ALA A 18 5.11 0.77 15.23
CA ALA A 18 6.05 1.85 15.57
C ALA A 18 6.16 2.12 17.08
N SER A 19 5.12 1.79 17.86
CA SER A 19 5.15 1.86 19.33
C SER A 19 5.89 0.68 19.97
N GLY A 20 6.17 -0.39 19.22
CA GLY A 20 6.78 -1.62 19.69
C GLY A 20 5.83 -2.59 20.40
N MET A 21 4.57 -2.20 20.60
CA MET A 21 3.63 -2.89 21.50
C MET A 21 2.81 -3.98 20.83
N GLU A 22 2.57 -3.85 19.52
CA GLU A 22 1.68 -4.74 18.78
C GLU A 22 2.44 -5.51 17.72
N ARG A 23 2.00 -6.75 17.46
CA ARG A 23 2.42 -7.51 16.29
C ARG A 23 1.54 -7.11 15.12
N VAL A 24 2.18 -6.67 14.05
CA VAL A 24 1.51 -6.20 12.83
C VAL A 24 2.17 -6.81 11.61
N TYR A 25 1.45 -6.82 10.49
CA TYR A 25 2.03 -7.13 9.20
C TYR A 25 2.63 -5.87 8.60
N LEU A 26 3.84 -6.01 8.05
CA LEU A 26 4.61 -4.88 7.52
C LEU A 26 4.59 -4.83 6.00
N HIS A 27 4.37 -5.95 5.31
CA HIS A 27 4.46 -6.02 3.85
C HIS A 27 3.15 -6.52 3.24
N LEU A 28 2.82 -6.01 2.05
CA LEU A 28 1.65 -6.40 1.28
C LEU A 28 2.01 -6.48 -0.22
N SER A 29 1.70 -7.61 -0.87
CA SER A 29 1.87 -7.78 -2.32
C SER A 29 0.56 -8.14 -3.00
N LEU A 30 0.10 -7.24 -3.86
CA LEU A 30 -1.16 -7.30 -4.59
C LEU A 30 -0.93 -7.13 -6.11
N SER A 31 0.22 -7.59 -6.60
CA SER A 31 0.56 -7.48 -8.02
C SER A 31 -0.31 -8.36 -8.92
N ASP A 32 -0.54 -7.88 -10.15
CA ASP A 32 -1.29 -8.57 -11.21
C ASP A 32 -2.72 -9.00 -10.82
N ARG A 33 -3.53 -8.05 -10.36
CA ARG A 33 -4.89 -8.31 -9.85
C ARG A 33 -5.99 -7.45 -10.48
N LEU A 34 -5.66 -6.69 -11.53
CA LEU A 34 -6.60 -5.78 -12.22
C LEU A 34 -7.28 -4.76 -11.27
N LEU A 35 -6.62 -4.41 -10.16
CA LEU A 35 -7.16 -3.51 -9.15
C LEU A 35 -7.20 -2.09 -9.68
N SER A 36 -8.28 -1.35 -9.38
CA SER A 36 -8.41 0.06 -9.74
C SER A 36 -8.69 0.92 -8.51
N ASP A 37 -9.58 0.46 -7.64
CA ASP A 37 -9.86 1.04 -6.33
C ASP A 37 -9.18 0.24 -5.21
N VAL A 38 -8.25 0.91 -4.55
CA VAL A 38 -7.42 0.39 -3.47
C VAL A 38 -7.47 1.29 -2.22
N HIS A 39 -8.45 2.19 -2.11
CA HIS A 39 -8.49 3.20 -1.04
C HIS A 39 -8.59 2.58 0.37
N VAL A 40 -9.11 1.35 0.47
CA VAL A 40 -9.15 0.54 1.71
C VAL A 40 -7.75 0.33 2.32
N LEU A 41 -6.68 0.43 1.51
CA LEU A 41 -5.30 0.29 1.98
C LEU A 41 -4.86 1.42 2.94
N SER A 42 -5.55 2.56 2.93
CA SER A 42 -5.31 3.67 3.88
C SER A 42 -5.41 3.25 5.36
N ARG A 43 -6.11 2.15 5.66
CA ARG A 43 -6.27 1.61 7.03
C ARG A 43 -5.05 0.83 7.52
N TYR A 44 -4.17 0.40 6.62
CA TYR A 44 -2.99 -0.43 6.93
C TYR A 44 -1.77 0.46 7.17
N ILE A 45 -1.89 1.33 8.17
CA ILE A 45 -0.95 2.43 8.41
C ILE A 45 0.47 1.95 8.72
N HIS A 46 0.63 0.71 9.20
CA HIS A 46 1.90 0.11 9.62
C HIS A 46 2.69 -0.56 8.49
N LEU A 47 2.16 -0.57 7.25
CA LEU A 47 2.90 -1.14 6.13
C LEU A 47 4.16 -0.34 5.84
N GLU A 48 5.27 -1.05 5.69
CA GLU A 48 6.57 -0.55 5.27
C GLU A 48 6.81 -0.81 3.77
N LYS A 49 6.26 -1.89 3.23
CA LYS A 49 6.40 -2.26 1.80
C LYS A 49 5.05 -2.56 1.17
N LEU A 50 4.79 -1.94 0.03
CA LEU A 50 3.56 -2.12 -0.73
C LEU A 50 3.86 -2.36 -2.21
N ASP A 51 3.54 -3.55 -2.69
CA ASP A 51 3.58 -3.89 -4.11
C ASP A 51 2.16 -3.93 -4.68
N LEU A 52 1.90 -2.99 -5.60
CA LEU A 52 0.67 -2.82 -6.37
C LEU A 52 0.97 -2.86 -7.87
N SER A 53 2.10 -3.41 -8.28
CA SER A 53 2.52 -3.46 -9.68
C SER A 53 1.51 -4.24 -10.56
N TYR A 54 1.48 -3.95 -11.86
CA TYR A 54 0.60 -4.64 -12.82
C TYR A 54 -0.89 -4.58 -12.45
N ASN A 55 -1.38 -3.38 -12.10
CA ASN A 55 -2.79 -3.15 -11.83
C ASN A 55 -3.36 -2.06 -12.77
N LYS A 56 -4.53 -1.53 -12.44
CA LYS A 56 -5.25 -0.49 -13.19
C LYS A 56 -5.50 0.75 -12.32
N ILE A 57 -4.59 1.04 -11.39
CA ILE A 57 -4.71 2.12 -10.44
C ILE A 57 -4.38 3.43 -11.15
N SER A 58 -5.22 4.45 -10.96
CA SER A 58 -5.00 5.80 -11.49
C SER A 58 -4.92 6.86 -10.38
N ASP A 59 -5.27 6.51 -9.14
CA ASP A 59 -5.21 7.37 -7.97
C ASP A 59 -4.42 6.70 -6.84
N LEU A 60 -3.44 7.42 -6.30
CA LEU A 60 -2.59 6.99 -5.19
C LEU A 60 -2.72 7.93 -3.98
N SER A 61 -3.75 8.78 -3.92
CA SER A 61 -4.00 9.72 -2.82
C SER A 61 -3.98 9.06 -1.43
N PHE A 62 -4.39 7.78 -1.34
CA PHE A 62 -4.43 7.01 -0.10
C PHE A 62 -3.06 6.83 0.56
N ILE A 63 -1.94 6.92 -0.18
CA ILE A 63 -0.61 6.71 0.41
C ILE A 63 -0.22 7.83 1.38
N SER A 64 -0.89 8.99 1.30
CA SER A 64 -0.72 10.08 2.28
C SER A 64 -1.10 9.66 3.70
N TYR A 65 -1.90 8.61 3.86
CA TYR A 65 -2.33 8.06 5.14
C TYR A 65 -1.42 6.93 5.66
N MET A 66 -0.32 6.62 4.96
CA MET A 66 0.58 5.51 5.28
C MET A 66 1.95 6.03 5.74
N PRO A 67 2.06 6.59 6.95
CA PRO A 67 3.25 7.34 7.39
C PRO A 67 4.53 6.49 7.53
N TYR A 68 4.39 5.18 7.63
CA TYR A 68 5.51 4.24 7.80
C TYR A 68 5.91 3.55 6.49
N LEU A 69 5.29 3.88 5.36
CA LEU A 69 5.62 3.29 4.06
C LEU A 69 7.01 3.74 3.60
N LEU A 70 7.86 2.77 3.29
CA LEU A 70 9.25 2.96 2.87
C LEU A 70 9.46 2.60 1.40
N GLU A 71 8.76 1.57 0.91
CA GLU A 71 8.86 1.10 -0.48
C GLU A 71 7.47 0.96 -1.10
N LEU A 72 7.27 1.57 -2.28
CA LEU A 72 6.04 1.46 -3.06
C LEU A 72 6.35 1.08 -4.51
N ASP A 73 5.89 -0.10 -4.94
CA ASP A 73 5.87 -0.46 -6.34
C ASP A 73 4.45 -0.27 -6.91
N VAL A 74 4.32 0.69 -7.82
CA VAL A 74 3.10 0.96 -8.60
C VAL A 74 3.37 0.92 -10.10
N SER A 75 4.44 0.24 -10.50
CA SER A 75 4.78 0.05 -11.90
C SER A 75 3.65 -0.65 -12.66
N HIS A 76 3.56 -0.43 -13.97
CA HIS A 76 2.53 -1.03 -14.81
C HIS A 76 1.08 -0.77 -14.31
N ASN A 77 0.80 0.48 -13.93
CA ASN A 77 -0.53 0.97 -13.59
C ASN A 77 -1.02 2.05 -14.58
N ALA A 78 -2.22 2.57 -14.37
CA ALA A 78 -2.85 3.59 -15.22
C ALA A 78 -2.66 5.02 -14.66
N LEU A 79 -1.50 5.30 -14.08
CA LEU A 79 -1.17 6.61 -13.50
C LEU A 79 -0.96 7.63 -14.63
N THR A 80 -1.85 8.61 -14.73
CA THR A 80 -1.81 9.64 -15.78
C THR A 80 -1.37 11.01 -15.26
N THR A 81 -1.42 11.22 -13.94
CA THR A 81 -1.06 12.48 -13.30
C THR A 81 0.12 12.30 -12.36
N TYR A 82 0.96 13.34 -12.28
CA TYR A 82 2.04 13.41 -11.31
C TYR A 82 1.43 13.78 -9.95
N PHE A 83 1.39 12.80 -9.05
CA PHE A 83 1.07 12.85 -7.62
C PHE A 83 0.50 14.19 -7.08
N ASP A 84 -0.83 14.36 -7.10
CA ASP A 84 -1.54 15.44 -6.38
C ASP A 84 -1.69 15.17 -4.87
N PHE A 85 -0.76 14.40 -4.30
CA PHE A 85 -0.76 14.04 -2.89
C PHE A 85 0.64 14.16 -2.29
N ARG A 86 0.71 14.18 -0.96
CA ARG A 86 1.99 14.28 -0.25
C ARG A 86 2.48 12.88 0.11
N PRO A 87 3.52 12.35 -0.55
CA PRO A 87 4.05 11.05 -0.17
C PRO A 87 4.62 11.08 1.26
N PRO A 88 4.65 9.93 1.95
CA PRO A 88 5.38 9.77 3.20
C PRO A 88 6.83 10.21 3.05
N LYS A 89 7.38 10.84 4.10
CA LYS A 89 8.72 11.47 4.06
C LYS A 89 9.86 10.52 3.70
N ASN A 90 9.70 9.23 4.01
CA ASN A 90 10.73 8.21 3.84
C ASN A 90 10.46 7.27 2.65
N LEU A 91 9.45 7.60 1.83
CA LEU A 91 9.08 6.77 0.69
C LEU A 91 10.15 6.83 -0.40
N GLN A 92 10.65 5.68 -0.82
CA GLN A 92 11.54 5.50 -1.97
C GLN A 92 10.78 5.06 -3.20
#